data_AF-A0A840MMT5-F1
#
_entry.id   AF-A0A840MMT5-F1
#
_cell.length_a   1.000
_cell.length_b   1.000
_cell.length_c   1.000
_cell.angle_alpha   90.00
_cell.angle_beta   90.00
_cell.angle_gamma   90.00
#
_symmetry.space_group_name_H-M   'P 1'
#
loop_
_entity.id
_entity.type
_entity.pdbx_description
1 polymer ?
#
loop_
_entity_poly.entity_id
_entity_poly.type
_entity_poly.pdbx_seq_one_letter_code
_entity_poly.pdbx_strand_id
1 'polypeptide(L)'
;MATKIAGLFCCSLALVVSVCHGNAVERKHYTPIQYLKNYALSACIADGYQSKDVVDDAVAGANGYKELGSLDIDAYNEAAVLGRRFLAKQYQSQSGAQLVLMKCIDFYHSKELDQLARRYANKR
;
A
#
# COMPACT_ATOMS: atom_id res chain seq x y z
N MET A 1 69.31 -23.05 5.52
CA MET A 1 69.34 -21.64 5.98
C MET A 1 68.33 -20.88 5.14
N ALA A 2 67.42 -20.19 5.81
CA ALA A 2 66.30 -19.50 5.20
C ALA A 2 66.69 -18.09 4.78
N THR A 3 66.19 -17.65 3.62
CA THR A 3 66.09 -16.24 3.28
C THR A 3 64.71 -16.00 2.66
N LYS A 4 63.84 -15.36 3.45
CA LYS A 4 62.57 -14.78 2.98
C LYS A 4 62.88 -13.44 2.33
N ILE A 5 62.37 -13.19 1.13
CA ILE A 5 62.11 -11.83 0.65
C ILE A 5 60.69 -11.82 0.08
N ALA A 6 59.82 -11.12 0.80
CA ALA A 6 58.47 -10.77 0.42
C ALA A 6 58.48 -9.40 -0.28
N GLY A 7 57.52 -9.20 -1.17
CA GLY A 7 57.25 -7.94 -1.87
C GLY A 7 57.77 -7.99 -3.31
N LEU A 8 57.03 -7.56 -4.34
CA LEU A 8 55.82 -6.78 -4.37
C LEU A 8 55.21 -7.06 -5.76
N PHE A 9 54.25 -7.98 -5.87
CA PHE A 9 53.53 -8.17 -7.13
C PHE A 9 52.34 -7.19 -7.14
N CYS A 10 52.58 -6.04 -7.76
CA CYS A 10 51.58 -5.02 -8.06
C CYS A 10 50.63 -5.58 -9.13
N CYS A 11 49.72 -6.47 -8.72
CA CYS A 11 48.63 -6.93 -9.57
C CYS A 11 47.40 -6.09 -9.24
N SER A 12 47.15 -5.15 -10.14
CA SER A 12 46.00 -4.25 -10.22
C SER A 12 44.70 -5.05 -10.15
N LEU A 13 44.14 -5.21 -8.95
CA LEU A 13 42.79 -5.72 -8.77
C LEU A 13 41.83 -4.55 -8.94
N ALA A 14 41.49 -4.23 -10.20
CA ALA A 14 40.41 -3.31 -10.48
C ALA A 14 39.09 -3.95 -10.01
N LEU A 15 38.65 -3.59 -8.80
CA LEU A 15 37.29 -3.85 -8.33
C LEU A 15 36.33 -3.09 -9.26
N VAL A 16 35.75 -3.80 -10.22
CA VAL A 16 34.57 -3.31 -10.94
C VAL A 16 33.40 -3.42 -9.97
N VAL A 17 33.22 -2.39 -9.13
CA VAL A 17 32.01 -2.22 -8.33
C VAL A 17 30.92 -1.81 -9.30
N SER A 18 30.26 -2.80 -9.90
CA SER A 18 29.07 -2.57 -10.71
C SER A 18 27.96 -2.12 -9.76
N VAL A 19 27.88 -0.81 -9.52
CA VAL A 19 26.79 -0.22 -8.75
C VAL A 19 25.54 -0.31 -9.62
N CYS A 20 24.74 -1.35 -9.39
CA CYS A 20 23.37 -1.42 -9.88
C CYS A 20 22.58 -0.28 -9.24
N HIS A 21 22.62 0.91 -9.85
CA HIS A 21 21.68 1.97 -9.56
C HIS A 21 20.32 1.54 -10.14
N GLY A 22 19.62 0.68 -9.40
CA GLY A 22 18.17 0.62 -9.56
C GLY A 22 17.68 2.02 -9.23
N ASN A 23 17.17 2.75 -10.22
CA ASN A 23 16.45 3.99 -9.96
C ASN A 23 15.29 3.61 -9.03
N ALA A 24 15.47 3.84 -7.73
CA ALA A 24 14.42 3.59 -6.77
C ALA A 24 13.27 4.49 -7.20
N VAL A 25 12.17 3.89 -7.66
CA VAL A 25 10.95 4.65 -7.95
C VAL A 25 10.57 5.31 -6.64
N GLU A 26 10.72 6.64 -6.58
CA GLU A 26 10.38 7.40 -5.39
C GLU A 26 8.89 7.18 -5.10
N ARG A 27 8.59 6.45 -4.03
CA ARG A 27 7.22 6.21 -3.61
C ARG A 27 6.64 7.54 -3.16
N LYS A 28 5.52 7.93 -3.80
CA LYS A 28 4.80 9.16 -3.45
C LYS A 28 4.46 9.15 -1.96
N HIS A 29 4.86 10.20 -1.25
CA HIS A 29 4.46 10.40 0.13
C HIS A 29 3.04 10.96 0.20
N TYR A 30 2.28 10.44 1.15
CA TYR A 30 0.89 10.83 1.43
C TYR A 30 0.77 11.30 2.87
N THR A 31 -0.27 12.09 3.15
CA THR A 31 -0.64 12.42 4.53
C THR A 31 -1.21 11.19 5.25
N PRO A 32 -1.24 11.16 6.59
CA PRO A 32 -1.85 10.03 7.33
C PRO A 32 -3.30 9.74 6.91
N ILE A 33 -4.09 10.79 6.65
CA ILE A 33 -5.46 10.68 6.14
C ILE A 33 -5.47 10.03 4.75
N GLN A 34 -4.58 10.47 3.85
CA GLN A 34 -4.49 9.90 2.50
C GLN A 34 -4.06 8.43 2.53
N TYR A 35 -3.09 8.06 3.39
CA TYR A 35 -2.70 6.66 3.58
C TYR A 35 -3.88 5.80 4.05
N LEU A 36 -4.65 6.27 5.04
CA LEU A 36 -5.84 5.54 5.48
C LEU A 36 -6.88 5.40 4.37
N LYS A 37 -7.12 6.46 3.58
CA LYS A 37 -8.07 6.40 2.47
C LYS A 37 -7.61 5.46 1.36
N ASN A 38 -6.32 5.43 1.05
CA ASN A 38 -5.74 4.51 0.07
C ASN A 38 -5.85 3.07 0.56
N TYR A 39 -5.50 2.80 1.83
CA TYR A 39 -5.75 1.52 2.48
C TYR A 39 -7.22 1.11 2.35
N ALA A 40 -8.15 2.02 2.67
CA ALA A 40 -9.57 1.75 2.69
C ALA A 40 -10.09 1.36 1.29
N LEU A 41 -9.64 2.06 0.24
CA LEU A 41 -9.95 1.71 -1.14
C LEU A 41 -9.42 0.32 -1.50
N SER A 42 -8.14 0.04 -1.20
CA SER A 42 -7.52 -1.26 -1.47
C SER A 42 -8.24 -2.40 -0.73
N ALA A 43 -8.56 -2.21 0.56
CA ALA A 43 -9.30 -3.19 1.35
C ALA A 43 -10.73 -3.40 0.81
N CYS A 44 -11.41 -2.35 0.35
CA CYS A 44 -12.73 -2.48 -0.27
C CYS A 44 -12.67 -3.30 -1.57
N ILE A 45 -11.64 -3.10 -2.40
CA ILE A 45 -11.43 -3.88 -3.61
C ILE A 45 -11.16 -5.35 -3.25
N ALA A 46 -10.31 -5.61 -2.25
CA ALA A 46 -10.04 -6.96 -1.78
C ALA A 46 -11.31 -7.68 -1.27
N ASP A 47 -12.15 -7.00 -0.49
CA ASP A 47 -13.41 -7.57 0.04
C ASP A 47 -14.50 -7.73 -1.04
N GLY A 48 -14.42 -6.97 -2.14
CA GLY A 48 -15.46 -6.91 -3.17
C GLY A 48 -15.24 -7.82 -4.37
N TYR A 49 -14.00 -8.22 -4.67
CA TYR A 49 -13.66 -9.08 -5.80
C TYR A 49 -13.38 -10.52 -5.37
N GLN A 50 -13.60 -11.47 -6.29
CA GLN A 50 -13.35 -12.90 -6.05
C GLN A 50 -12.09 -13.42 -6.78
N SER A 51 -11.57 -12.66 -7.74
CA SER A 51 -10.38 -13.05 -8.49
C SER A 51 -9.17 -13.05 -7.56
N LYS A 52 -8.47 -14.18 -7.46
CA LYS A 52 -7.28 -14.32 -6.60
C LYS A 52 -6.23 -13.26 -6.90
N ASP A 53 -5.93 -13.01 -8.16
CA ASP A 53 -4.92 -12.02 -8.55
C ASP A 53 -5.30 -10.61 -8.08
N VAL A 54 -6.59 -10.25 -8.17
CA VAL A 54 -7.09 -8.95 -7.70
C VAL A 54 -7.06 -8.87 -6.19
N VAL A 55 -7.48 -9.93 -5.50
CA VAL A 55 -7.50 -9.98 -4.04
C VAL A 55 -6.09 -9.90 -3.47
N ASP A 56 -5.15 -10.70 -3.99
CA ASP A 56 -3.78 -10.75 -3.50
C ASP A 56 -3.09 -9.38 -3.68
N ASP A 57 -3.21 -8.76 -4.86
CA ASP A 57 -2.62 -7.44 -5.13
C ASP A 57 -3.27 -6.34 -4.28
N ALA A 58 -4.60 -6.34 -4.16
CA ALA A 58 -5.32 -5.37 -3.35
C ALA A 58 -4.98 -5.50 -1.85
N VAL A 59 -4.81 -6.72 -1.34
CA VAL A 59 -4.35 -6.98 0.03
C VAL A 59 -2.91 -6.49 0.23
N ALA A 60 -2.01 -6.78 -0.71
CA ALA A 60 -0.63 -6.29 -0.64
C ALA A 60 -0.58 -4.75 -0.64
N GLY A 61 -1.36 -4.11 -1.51
CA GLY A 61 -1.51 -2.65 -1.55
C GLY A 61 -2.07 -2.07 -0.26
N ALA A 62 -3.12 -2.68 0.30
CA ALA A 62 -3.69 -2.28 1.58
C ALA A 62 -2.62 -2.33 2.69
N ASN A 63 -1.93 -3.46 2.82
CA ASN A 63 -0.87 -3.62 3.83
C ASN A 63 0.25 -2.59 3.65
N GLY A 64 0.67 -2.32 2.41
CA GLY A 64 1.66 -1.28 2.13
C GLY A 64 1.23 0.12 2.58
N TYR A 65 -0.03 0.52 2.33
CA TYR A 65 -0.54 1.82 2.81
C TYR A 65 -0.72 1.87 4.33
N LYS A 66 -1.01 0.73 4.95
CA LYS A 66 -1.12 0.60 6.41
C LYS A 66 0.23 0.72 7.10
N GLU A 67 1.27 0.06 6.57
CA GLU A 67 2.64 0.12 7.10
C GLU A 67 3.25 1.52 7.00
N LEU A 68 2.95 2.24 5.91
CA LEU A 68 3.46 3.59 5.69
C LEU A 68 2.65 4.69 6.41
N GLY A 69 1.41 4.37 6.80
CA GLY A 69 0.57 5.30 7.53
C GLY A 69 0.91 5.34 9.02
N SER A 70 0.42 6.38 9.71
CA SER A 70 0.76 6.66 11.10
C SER A 70 -0.45 6.74 12.03
N LEU A 71 -1.64 6.37 11.55
CA LEU A 71 -2.84 6.35 12.39
C LEU A 71 -2.88 5.07 13.22
N ASP A 72 -3.68 5.09 14.28
CA ASP A 72 -3.90 3.90 15.12
C ASP A 72 -4.52 2.74 14.32
N ILE A 73 -4.20 1.50 14.71
CA ILE A 73 -4.69 0.28 14.07
C ILE A 73 -6.23 0.23 13.98
N ASP A 74 -6.93 0.78 14.96
CA ASP A 74 -8.38 0.82 14.99
C ASP A 74 -8.95 1.66 13.85
N ALA A 75 -8.23 2.69 13.38
CA ALA A 75 -8.64 3.48 12.21
C ALA A 75 -8.77 2.61 10.96
N TYR A 76 -7.80 1.71 10.75
CA TYR A 76 -7.77 0.78 9.62
C TYR A 76 -8.84 -0.31 9.76
N ASN A 77 -9.06 -0.83 10.97
CA ASN A 77 -10.11 -1.81 11.22
C ASN A 77 -11.51 -1.22 10.97
N GLU A 78 -11.77 -0.02 11.51
CA GLU A 78 -13.03 0.69 11.28
C GLU A 78 -13.24 1.05 9.80
N ALA A 79 -12.18 1.48 9.10
CA ALA A 79 -12.26 1.79 7.68
C ALA A 79 -12.63 0.56 6.84
N ALA A 80 -12.07 -0.61 7.14
CA ALA A 80 -12.43 -1.86 6.46
C ALA A 80 -13.89 -2.26 6.69
N VAL A 81 -14.37 -2.13 7.94
CA VAL A 81 -15.79 -2.36 8.27
C VAL A 81 -16.70 -1.39 7.49
N LEU A 82 -16.31 -0.12 7.38
CA LEU A 82 -17.07 0.87 6.62
C LEU A 82 -17.09 0.53 5.11
N GLY A 83 -15.98 0.06 4.55
CA GLY A 83 -15.90 -0.41 3.16
C GLY A 83 -16.92 -1.53 2.87
N ARG A 84 -17.02 -2.53 3.75
CA ARG A 84 -18.02 -3.61 3.61
C ARG A 84 -19.47 -3.10 3.64
N ARG A 85 -19.76 -2.04 4.40
CA ARG A 85 -21.10 -1.41 4.38
C ARG A 85 -21.41 -0.76 3.03
N PHE A 86 -20.41 -0.19 2.36
CA PHE A 86 -20.58 0.34 0.99
C PHE A 86 -20.76 -0.77 -0.03
N LEU A 87 -20.00 -1.88 0.08
CA LEU A 87 -20.17 -3.05 -0.78
C LEU A 87 -21.58 -3.64 -0.71
N ALA A 88 -22.19 -3.64 0.48
CA ALA A 88 -23.56 -4.13 0.71
C ALA A 88 -24.67 -3.26 0.11
N LYS A 89 -24.37 -2.03 -0.35
CA LYS A 89 -25.38 -1.15 -0.98
C LYS A 89 -25.89 -1.76 -2.28
N GLN A 90 -27.18 -1.64 -2.56
CA GLN A 90 -27.76 -2.05 -3.84
C GLN A 90 -27.59 -0.94 -4.86
N TYR A 91 -26.88 -1.24 -5.96
CA TYR A 91 -26.63 -0.32 -7.06
C TYR A 91 -27.34 -0.86 -8.29
N GLN A 92 -28.11 0.00 -8.96
CA GLN A 92 -28.78 -0.37 -10.21
C GLN A 92 -27.77 -0.29 -11.35
N SER A 93 -27.66 -1.36 -12.13
CA SER A 93 -26.81 -1.42 -13.32
C SER A 93 -27.64 -1.83 -14.51
N GLN A 94 -27.53 -1.09 -15.62
CA GLN A 94 -28.19 -1.46 -16.87
C GLN A 94 -27.68 -2.81 -17.41
N SER A 95 -26.42 -3.17 -17.11
CA SER A 95 -25.80 -4.43 -17.52
C SER A 95 -25.98 -5.57 -16.51
N GLY A 96 -26.64 -5.32 -15.37
CA GLY A 96 -26.72 -6.27 -14.25
C GLY A 96 -25.41 -6.43 -13.46
N ALA A 97 -24.35 -5.69 -13.80
CA ALA A 97 -23.10 -5.72 -13.05
C ALA A 97 -23.28 -5.32 -11.57
N GLN A 98 -22.51 -5.92 -10.67
CA GLN A 98 -22.55 -5.62 -9.23
C GLN A 98 -21.97 -4.25 -8.85
N LEU A 99 -21.26 -3.61 -9.79
CA LEU A 99 -20.66 -2.28 -9.66
C LEU A 99 -19.71 -2.14 -8.45
N VAL A 100 -18.96 -3.21 -8.13
CA VAL A 100 -18.03 -3.28 -7.00
C VAL A 100 -17.06 -2.10 -6.98
N LEU A 101 -16.35 -1.88 -8.09
CA LEU A 101 -15.38 -0.76 -8.19
C LEU A 101 -16.04 0.59 -7.94
N MET A 102 -17.26 0.81 -8.46
CA MET A 102 -17.98 2.07 -8.27
C MET A 102 -18.32 2.28 -6.79
N LYS A 103 -18.79 1.24 -6.09
CA LYS A 103 -19.04 1.30 -4.65
C LYS A 103 -17.78 1.63 -3.85
N CYS A 104 -16.63 1.08 -4.23
CA CYS A 104 -15.36 1.37 -3.56
C CYS A 104 -14.83 2.78 -3.85
N ILE A 105 -15.05 3.31 -5.06
CA ILE A 105 -14.74 4.72 -5.39
C ILE A 105 -15.66 5.65 -4.60
N ASP A 106 -16.96 5.38 -4.55
CA ASP A 106 -17.91 6.17 -3.75
C ASP A 106 -17.57 6.12 -2.25
N PHE A 107 -17.13 4.95 -1.77
CA PHE A 107 -16.61 4.80 -0.41
C PHE A 107 -15.37 5.67 -0.18
N TYR A 108 -14.40 5.66 -1.09
CA TYR A 108 -13.21 6.50 -1.00
C TYR A 108 -13.55 8.00 -0.93
N HIS A 109 -14.59 8.44 -1.65
CA HIS A 109 -15.06 9.83 -1.63
C HIS A 109 -16.08 10.14 -0.53
N SER A 110 -16.47 9.16 0.29
CA SER A 110 -17.53 9.31 1.29
C SER A 110 -17.17 10.28 2.42
N LYS A 111 -18.21 10.95 2.93
CA LYS A 111 -18.08 11.82 4.11
C LYS A 111 -17.75 10.99 5.35
N GLU A 112 -18.30 9.78 5.42
CA GLU A 112 -18.11 8.84 6.51
C GLU A 112 -16.64 8.43 6.66
N LEU A 113 -15.96 8.13 5.54
CA LEU A 113 -14.53 7.81 5.55
C LEU A 113 -13.67 9.04 5.88
N ASP A 114 -14.00 10.21 5.32
CA ASP A 114 -13.28 11.46 5.63
C ASP A 114 -13.41 11.83 7.12
N GLN A 115 -14.61 11.71 7.69
CA GLN A 115 -14.85 11.94 9.11
C GLN A 115 -14.10 10.93 9.98
N LEU A 116 -14.11 9.64 9.62
CA LEU A 116 -13.34 8.62 10.32
C LEU A 116 -11.85 8.97 10.33
N ALA A 117 -11.29 9.29 9.17
CA ALA A 117 -9.88 9.64 9.04
C ALA A 117 -9.50 10.88 9.89
N ARG A 118 -10.34 11.92 9.87
CA ARG A 118 -10.12 13.14 10.68
C ARG A 118 -10.24 12.90 12.17
N ARG A 119 -11.18 12.06 12.62
CA ARG A 119 -11.32 11.71 14.04
C ARG A 119 -10.04 11.09 14.58
N TYR A 120 -9.44 10.16 13.84
CA TYR A 120 -8.19 9.53 14.24
C TYR A 120 -6.97 10.44 14.08
N ALA A 121 -6.90 11.24 13.03
CA ALA A 121 -5.81 12.21 12.86
C ALA A 121 -5.78 13.29 13.96
N ASN A 122 -6.93 13.58 14.59
CA ASN A 122 -7.04 14.57 15.67
C ASN A 122 -6.89 13.95 17.07
N LYS A 123 -6.99 12.63 17.22
CA LYS A 123 -6.68 11.93 18.47
C LYS A 123 -5.15 11.93 18.62
N ARG A 124 -4.65 12.88 19.39
CA ARG A 124 -3.25 12.86 19.87
C ARG A 124 -3.10 11.85 20.99
#